data_AF-A0A9K3GHT5-F1
#
_entry.id   AF-A0A9K3GHT5-F1
#
_cell.length_a   1.000
_cell.length_b   1.000
_cell.length_c   1.000
_cell.angle_alpha   90.00
_cell.angle_beta   90.00
_cell.angle_gamma   90.00
#
_symmetry.space_group_name_H-M   'P 1'
#
loop_
_entity.id
_entity.type
_entity.pdbx_description
1 polymer ?
#
loop_
_entity_poly.entity_id
_entity_poly.type
_entity_poly.pdbx_seq_one_letter_code
_entity_poly.pdbx_strand_id
1 'polypeptide(L)'
;MVKLLVVCLLIACVFAHRIELERNTKSIATHNRMMQEAQIRQDALLGKLTDFVPVPLNQYEGVEYFGPVDIGTPAQTFQVVYDTGSSNLWVPSSQCFTMTCLRHNRYNAAKSSTYKPNGTIIELDYGSGSVNGYFSNDVVGLGAATIVDQVQLSTLSLSS
;
A
#
# COMPACT_ATOMS: atom_id res chain seq x y z
N MET A 1 -56.72 15.81 -24.85
CA MET A 1 -55.35 16.27 -24.55
C MET A 1 -54.39 15.15 -24.14
N VAL A 2 -54.82 14.11 -23.39
CA VAL A 2 -53.92 13.01 -22.94
C VAL A 2 -53.35 12.15 -24.09
N LYS A 3 -54.12 11.91 -25.16
CA LYS A 3 -53.65 11.11 -26.32
C LYS A 3 -52.50 11.75 -27.11
N LEU A 4 -52.36 13.08 -27.09
CA LEU A 4 -51.31 13.79 -27.83
C LEU A 4 -49.96 13.76 -27.07
N LEU A 5 -50.02 13.77 -25.72
CA LEU A 5 -48.85 13.66 -24.85
C LEU A 5 -48.19 12.27 -24.91
N VAL A 6 -48.99 11.20 -25.02
CA VAL A 6 -48.48 9.81 -25.12
C VAL A 6 -47.74 9.58 -26.44
N VAL A 7 -48.20 10.19 -27.54
CA VAL A 7 -47.53 10.09 -28.85
C VAL A 7 -46.16 10.77 -28.82
N CYS A 8 -46.01 11.94 -28.17
CA CYS A 8 -44.70 12.60 -28.02
C CYS A 8 -43.70 11.80 -27.16
N LEU A 9 -44.15 11.14 -26.09
CA LEU A 9 -43.29 10.33 -25.21
C LEU A 9 -42.77 9.07 -25.90
N LEU A 10 -43.59 8.43 -26.75
CA LEU A 10 -43.17 7.27 -27.55
C LEU A 10 -42.19 7.66 -28.65
N ILE A 11 -42.40 8.81 -29.31
CA ILE A 11 -41.47 9.34 -30.32
C ILE A 11 -40.12 9.70 -29.67
N ALA A 12 -40.13 10.34 -28.49
CA ALA A 12 -38.91 10.65 -27.76
C ALA A 12 -38.10 9.41 -27.35
N CYS A 13 -38.76 8.27 -27.06
CA CYS A 13 -38.06 7.00 -26.79
C CYS A 13 -37.44 6.37 -28.04
N VAL A 14 -38.01 6.57 -29.23
CA VAL A 14 -37.47 6.04 -30.49
C VAL A 14 -36.26 6.86 -30.96
N PHE A 15 -36.18 8.14 -30.58
CA PHE A 15 -35.03 9.01 -30.86
C PHE A 15 -33.95 9.01 -29.76
N ALA A 16 -34.06 8.14 -28.75
CA ALA A 16 -32.90 7.76 -27.95
C ALA A 16 -31.92 7.00 -28.86
N HIS A 17 -31.11 7.74 -29.62
CA HIS A 17 -30.00 7.20 -30.38
C HIS A 17 -29.13 6.42 -29.41
N ARG A 18 -29.15 5.08 -29.50
CA ARG A 18 -28.13 4.26 -28.86
C ARG A 18 -26.81 4.65 -29.50
N ILE A 19 -26.00 5.39 -28.75
CA ILE A 19 -24.60 5.62 -29.10
C ILE A 19 -23.91 4.28 -28.88
N GLU A 20 -23.63 3.56 -29.97
CA GLU A 20 -22.78 2.38 -29.90
C GLU A 20 -21.38 2.83 -29.48
N LEU A 21 -20.96 2.43 -28.28
CA LEU A 21 -19.61 2.74 -27.80
C LEU A 21 -18.64 1.80 -28.51
N GLU A 22 -18.06 2.28 -29.61
CA GLU A 22 -16.95 1.62 -30.30
C GLU A 22 -15.75 1.54 -29.36
N ARG A 23 -15.45 0.33 -28.88
CA ARG A 23 -14.28 0.08 -28.05
C ARG A 23 -13.05 0.37 -28.91
N ASN A 24 -12.27 1.42 -28.58
CA ASN A 24 -11.06 1.78 -29.31
C ASN A 24 -9.94 0.76 -29.05
N THR A 25 -10.05 -0.39 -29.71
CA THR A 25 -9.13 -1.53 -29.59
C THR A 25 -7.71 -1.18 -30.03
N LYS A 26 -7.55 -0.25 -30.98
CA LYS A 26 -6.25 0.26 -31.41
C LYS A 26 -5.55 1.01 -30.28
N SER A 27 -6.26 1.88 -29.57
CA SER A 27 -5.74 2.59 -28.40
C SER A 27 -5.35 1.61 -27.28
N ILE A 28 -6.21 0.63 -26.99
CA ILE A 28 -5.93 -0.40 -25.97
C ILE A 28 -4.72 -1.26 -26.35
N ALA A 29 -4.64 -1.72 -27.60
CA ALA A 29 -3.50 -2.51 -28.08
C ALA A 29 -2.20 -1.71 -28.05
N THR A 30 -2.26 -0.41 -28.37
CA THR A 30 -1.09 0.49 -28.29
C THR A 30 -0.66 0.68 -26.83
N HIS A 31 -1.60 0.90 -25.92
CA HIS A 31 -1.32 0.98 -24.48
C HIS A 31 -0.67 -0.32 -23.97
N ASN A 32 -1.25 -1.48 -24.30
CA ASN A 32 -0.71 -2.76 -23.88
C ASN A 32 0.71 -2.99 -24.43
N ARG A 33 0.99 -2.61 -25.69
CA ARG A 33 2.34 -2.68 -26.26
C ARG A 33 3.31 -1.76 -25.53
N MET A 34 2.93 -0.52 -25.25
CA MET A 34 3.78 0.41 -24.50
C MET A 34 4.07 -0.10 -23.09
N MET A 35 3.07 -0.63 -22.39
CA MET A 35 3.25 -1.23 -21.05
C MET A 35 4.14 -2.47 -21.11
N GLN A 36 3.99 -3.30 -22.14
CA GLN A 36 4.82 -4.48 -22.32
C GLN A 36 6.28 -4.13 -22.68
N GLU A 37 6.50 -3.10 -23.50
CA GLU A 37 7.85 -2.58 -23.78
C GLU A 37 8.49 -1.95 -22.54
N ALA A 38 7.72 -1.21 -21.75
CA ALA A 38 8.19 -0.67 -20.47
C ALA A 38 8.59 -1.79 -19.52
N GLN A 39 7.79 -2.86 -19.43
CA GLN A 39 8.09 -4.04 -18.62
C GLN A 39 9.38 -4.72 -19.09
N ILE A 40 9.56 -4.95 -20.39
CA ILE A 40 10.78 -5.57 -20.94
C ILE A 40 12.02 -4.71 -20.66
N ARG A 41 11.91 -3.38 -20.77
CA ARG A 41 13.03 -2.47 -20.43
C ARG A 41 13.34 -2.52 -18.95
N GLN A 42 12.31 -2.53 -18.10
CA GLN A 42 12.44 -2.68 -16.66
C GLN A 42 13.19 -3.98 -16.31
N ASP A 43 12.78 -5.10 -16.89
CA ASP A 43 13.38 -6.43 -16.67
C ASP A 43 14.85 -6.48 -17.16
N ALA A 44 15.15 -5.86 -18.30
CA ALA A 44 16.51 -5.77 -18.83
C ALA A 44 17.43 -4.87 -17.97
N LEU A 45 16.89 -3.81 -17.37
CA LEU A 45 17.61 -3.00 -16.38
C LEU A 45 17.82 -3.77 -15.08
N LEU A 46 16.79 -4.47 -14.60
CA LEU A 46 16.84 -5.27 -13.37
C LEU A 46 17.88 -6.39 -13.49
N GLY A 47 17.94 -7.08 -14.63
CA GLY A 47 18.91 -8.14 -14.88
C GLY A 47 20.37 -7.68 -14.92
N LYS A 48 20.63 -6.37 -15.04
CA LYS A 48 21.98 -5.77 -14.93
C LYS A 48 22.34 -5.30 -13.53
N LEU A 49 21.36 -5.13 -12.64
CA LEU A 49 21.57 -4.65 -11.28
C LEU A 49 21.56 -5.83 -10.31
N THR A 50 22.73 -6.35 -9.97
CA THR A 50 22.87 -7.49 -9.06
C THR A 50 22.58 -7.15 -7.59
N ASP A 51 22.61 -5.86 -7.24
CA ASP A 51 22.36 -5.36 -5.87
C ASP A 51 20.95 -4.73 -5.71
N PHE A 52 20.10 -4.85 -6.72
CA PHE A 52 18.74 -4.31 -6.64
C PHE A 52 17.77 -5.35 -6.10
N VAL A 53 17.05 -4.99 -5.03
CA VAL A 53 16.04 -5.84 -4.42
C VAL A 53 14.67 -5.27 -4.79
N PRO A 54 13.96 -5.86 -5.76
CA PRO A 54 12.63 -5.37 -6.12
C PRO A 54 11.65 -5.61 -4.98
N VAL A 55 10.96 -4.55 -4.56
CA VAL A 55 9.81 -4.62 -3.67
C VAL A 55 8.57 -4.22 -4.45
N PRO A 56 7.56 -5.10 -4.59
CA PRO A 56 6.31 -4.74 -5.25
C PRO A 56 5.54 -3.73 -4.39
N LEU A 57 5.19 -2.60 -4.99
CA LEU A 57 4.37 -1.57 -4.35
C LEU A 57 2.96 -1.58 -4.94
N ASN A 58 1.98 -1.43 -4.06
CA ASN A 58 0.60 -1.16 -4.40
C ASN A 58 0.38 0.35 -4.41
N GLN A 59 -0.52 0.79 -5.26
CA GLN A 59 -0.95 2.18 -5.35
C GLN A 59 -2.38 2.30 -4.79
N TYR A 60 -2.58 3.22 -3.85
CA TYR A 60 -3.88 3.59 -3.35
C TYR A 60 -4.29 4.96 -3.90
N GLU A 61 -5.30 4.98 -4.78
CA GLU A 61 -5.96 6.19 -5.31
C GLU A 61 -5.05 7.31 -5.87
N GLY A 62 -3.81 7.01 -6.23
CA GLY A 62 -2.88 8.05 -6.69
C GLY A 62 -2.16 8.81 -5.59
N VAL A 63 -2.46 8.52 -4.31
CA VAL A 63 -2.02 9.32 -3.15
C VAL A 63 -0.96 8.62 -2.30
N GLU A 64 -0.82 7.29 -2.40
CA GLU A 64 0.03 6.53 -1.49
C GLU A 64 0.55 5.24 -2.12
N TYR A 65 1.87 5.06 -2.08
CA TYR A 65 2.53 3.80 -2.44
C TYR A 65 2.95 3.04 -1.19
N PHE A 66 2.49 1.79 -1.08
CA PHE A 66 2.76 0.94 0.07
C PHE A 66 3.12 -0.48 -0.37
N GLY A 67 3.92 -1.18 0.44
CA GLY A 67 4.40 -2.51 0.11
C GLY A 67 4.65 -3.37 1.34
N PRO A 68 4.99 -4.65 1.14
CA PRO A 68 5.23 -5.57 2.23
C PRO A 68 6.57 -5.30 2.92
N VAL A 69 6.61 -5.53 4.23
CA VAL A 69 7.82 -5.67 5.05
C VAL A 69 7.61 -6.83 6.02
N ASP A 70 8.64 -7.64 6.21
CA ASP A 70 8.61 -8.75 7.16
C ASP A 70 9.39 -8.38 8.42
N ILE A 71 8.84 -8.67 9.60
CA ILE A 71 9.48 -8.37 10.88
C ILE A 71 9.50 -9.63 11.75
N GLY A 72 10.69 -9.99 12.22
CA GLY A 72 10.91 -11.06 13.18
C GLY A 72 11.04 -12.46 12.61
N THR A 73 11.23 -13.44 13.51
CA THR A 73 11.45 -14.85 13.16
C THR A 73 10.54 -15.76 14.00
N PRO A 74 9.56 -16.47 13.42
CA PRO A 74 9.14 -16.41 12.01
C PRO A 74 8.60 -15.03 11.62
N ALA A 75 8.68 -14.73 10.33
CA ALA A 75 8.28 -13.45 9.76
C ALA A 75 6.82 -13.09 10.06
N GLN A 76 6.60 -11.85 10.50
CA GLN A 76 5.30 -11.20 10.60
C GLN A 76 5.22 -10.11 9.52
N THR A 77 4.32 -10.23 8.56
CA THR A 77 4.24 -9.32 7.40
C THR A 77 3.32 -8.13 7.66
N PHE A 78 3.78 -6.94 7.25
CA PHE A 78 3.06 -5.67 7.34
C PHE A 78 3.06 -4.96 6.00
N GLN A 79 1.99 -4.19 5.76
CA GLN A 79 1.93 -3.25 4.64
C GLN A 79 2.34 -1.88 5.16
N VAL A 80 3.42 -1.31 4.61
CA VAL A 80 3.99 -0.02 5.05
C VAL A 80 4.19 0.93 3.89
N VAL A 81 4.17 2.21 4.20
CA VAL A 81 4.54 3.28 3.26
C VAL A 81 6.06 3.38 3.20
N TYR A 82 6.59 3.40 1.99
CA TYR A 82 8.01 3.65 1.75
C TYR A 82 8.25 5.16 1.62
N ASP A 83 8.34 5.82 2.78
CA ASP A 83 8.41 7.28 2.90
C ASP A 83 9.86 7.79 2.91
N THR A 84 10.23 8.62 1.93
CA THR A 84 11.54 9.29 1.85
C THR A 84 11.60 10.57 2.68
N GLY A 85 10.48 11.04 3.22
CA GLY A 85 10.36 12.24 4.05
C GLY A 85 10.56 12.00 5.55
N SER A 86 10.73 10.75 5.99
CA SER A 86 10.97 10.39 7.39
C SER A 86 12.10 9.36 7.53
N SER A 87 12.47 9.01 8.77
CA SER A 87 13.62 8.13 9.07
C SER A 87 13.28 7.03 10.06
N ASN A 88 11.99 6.78 10.29
CA ASN A 88 11.52 5.80 11.26
C ASN A 88 10.70 4.72 10.55
N LEU A 89 10.98 3.46 10.84
CA LEU A 89 10.06 2.36 10.58
C LEU A 89 9.12 2.25 11.78
N TRP A 90 7.82 2.06 11.54
CA TRP A 90 6.90 1.73 12.60
C TRP A 90 5.76 0.84 12.13
N VAL A 91 5.26 0.00 13.05
CA VAL A 91 4.09 -0.85 12.83
C VAL A 91 3.27 -0.95 14.12
N PRO A 92 1.94 -1.14 14.05
CA PRO A 92 1.10 -1.29 15.23
C PRO A 92 1.58 -2.45 16.13
N SER A 93 1.60 -2.23 17.45
CA SER A 93 1.94 -3.30 18.40
C SER A 93 0.71 -4.13 18.77
N SER A 94 0.92 -5.40 19.10
CA SER A 94 -0.07 -6.30 19.69
C SER A 94 -0.63 -5.80 21.03
N GLN A 95 0.09 -4.89 21.70
CA GLN A 95 -0.36 -4.20 22.91
C GLN A 95 -1.22 -2.97 22.63
N CYS A 96 -1.41 -2.60 21.36
CA CYS A 96 -2.29 -1.51 20.97
C CYS A 96 -3.72 -2.00 20.74
N PHE A 97 -4.68 -1.31 21.37
CA PHE A 97 -6.11 -1.62 21.32
C PHE A 97 -6.97 -0.49 20.72
N THR A 98 -6.35 0.54 20.15
CA THR A 98 -7.11 1.58 19.43
C THR A 98 -7.77 0.99 18.18
N MET A 99 -8.88 1.58 17.73
CA MET A 99 -9.60 1.10 16.55
C MET A 99 -8.72 1.08 15.29
N THR A 100 -7.75 1.99 15.17
CA THR A 100 -6.82 1.98 14.04
C THR A 100 -5.85 0.81 14.11
N CYS A 101 -5.28 0.51 15.28
CA CYS A 101 -4.43 -0.68 15.44
C CYS A 101 -5.19 -1.99 15.18
N LEU A 102 -6.45 -2.08 15.60
CA LEU A 102 -7.27 -3.28 15.41
C LEU A 102 -7.64 -3.54 13.95
N ARG A 103 -7.60 -2.51 13.09
CA ARG A 103 -7.82 -2.62 11.64
C ARG A 103 -6.56 -3.00 10.86
N HIS A 104 -5.40 -3.06 11.50
CA HIS A 104 -4.12 -3.37 10.86
C HIS A 104 -3.48 -4.61 11.48
N ASN A 105 -2.53 -5.21 10.75
CA ASN A 105 -1.66 -6.24 11.32
C ASN A 105 -0.87 -5.64 12.50
N ARG A 106 -0.72 -6.42 13.56
CA ARG A 106 -0.06 -5.98 14.80
C ARG A 106 1.13 -6.87 15.12
N TYR A 107 2.27 -6.25 15.37
CA TYR A 107 3.51 -6.92 15.74
C TYR A 107 3.45 -7.51 17.14
N ASN A 108 3.79 -8.78 17.24
CA ASN A 108 3.90 -9.50 18.49
C ASN A 108 5.35 -9.93 18.73
N ALA A 109 6.03 -9.18 19.59
CA ALA A 109 7.40 -9.45 20.00
C ALA A 109 7.56 -10.85 20.60
N ALA A 110 6.57 -11.34 21.36
CA ALA A 110 6.63 -12.65 21.98
C ALA A 110 6.55 -13.83 20.99
N LYS A 111 6.19 -13.56 19.72
CA LYS A 111 6.19 -14.56 18.64
C LYS A 111 7.47 -14.56 17.82
N SER A 112 8.41 -13.65 18.08
CA SER A 112 9.68 -13.58 17.37
C SER A 112 10.84 -14.10 18.22
N SER A 113 11.62 -15.05 17.69
CA SER A 113 12.83 -15.58 18.33
C SER A 113 14.04 -14.66 18.18
N THR A 114 13.99 -13.69 17.26
CA THR A 114 15.06 -12.71 17.01
C THR A 114 14.83 -11.37 17.70
N TYR A 115 13.68 -11.21 18.36
CA TYR A 115 13.34 -10.01 19.12
C TYR A 115 14.34 -9.75 20.26
N LYS A 116 14.77 -8.49 20.38
CA LYS A 116 15.54 -7.96 21.51
C LYS A 116 14.84 -6.72 22.09
N PRO A 117 14.57 -6.69 23.41
CA PRO A 117 13.93 -5.55 24.03
C PRO A 117 14.80 -4.29 23.93
N ASN A 118 14.15 -3.14 23.77
CA ASN A 118 14.76 -1.82 23.91
C ASN A 118 13.94 -0.97 24.90
N GLY A 119 12.65 -0.78 24.63
CA GLY A 119 11.70 -0.18 25.57
C GLY A 119 11.79 1.35 25.71
N THR A 120 12.72 2.00 25.02
CA THR A 120 12.82 3.47 24.98
C THR A 120 11.56 4.06 24.37
N ILE A 121 10.89 4.97 25.08
CA ILE A 121 9.64 5.60 24.65
C ILE A 121 9.90 6.59 23.51
N ILE A 122 8.97 6.66 22.56
CA ILE A 122 8.99 7.59 21.42
C ILE A 122 7.61 8.21 21.19
N GLU A 123 7.62 9.48 20.82
CA GLU A 123 6.49 10.24 20.29
C GLU A 123 6.93 10.88 18.98
N LEU A 124 6.19 10.63 17.90
CA LEU A 124 6.42 11.22 16.59
C LEU A 124 5.20 12.04 16.18
N ASP A 125 5.40 13.33 15.93
CA ASP A 125 4.35 14.23 15.48
C ASP A 125 4.32 14.31 13.96
N TYR A 126 3.17 13.98 13.38
CA TYR A 126 2.83 14.24 11.99
C TYR A 126 1.80 15.37 11.93
N GLY A 127 1.70 16.06 10.79
CA GLY A 127 0.79 17.20 10.64
C GLY A 127 -0.69 16.90 10.93
N SER A 128 -1.09 15.62 10.85
CA SER A 128 -2.46 15.14 11.08
C SER A 128 -2.65 14.38 12.39
N GLY A 129 -1.62 14.20 13.21
CA GLY A 129 -1.70 13.45 14.48
C GLY A 129 -0.35 12.92 14.93
N SER A 130 -0.30 12.25 16.08
CA SER A 130 0.95 11.74 16.65
C SER A 130 0.97 10.21 16.79
N VAL A 131 2.17 9.67 16.91
CA VAL A 131 2.47 8.26 17.04
C VAL A 131 3.26 8.01 18.31
N ASN A 132 2.63 7.32 19.27
CA ASN A 132 3.20 7.10 20.60
C ASN A 132 3.48 5.63 20.90
N GLY A 133 4.74 5.31 21.21
CA GLY A 133 5.14 3.96 21.57
C GLY A 133 6.54 3.79 22.13
N TYR A 134 7.19 2.66 21.80
CA TYR A 134 8.51 2.33 22.30
C TYR A 134 9.36 1.63 21.24
N PHE A 135 10.68 1.72 21.31
CA PHE A 135 11.56 0.97 20.42
C PHE A 135 11.61 -0.52 20.80
N SER A 136 11.79 -1.37 19.79
CA SER A 136 12.04 -2.81 19.94
C SER A 136 12.89 -3.27 18.79
N ASN A 137 13.93 -4.05 19.02
CA ASN A 137 14.84 -4.48 17.96
C ASN A 137 14.44 -5.90 17.48
N ASP A 138 14.51 -6.15 16.18
CA ASP A 138 14.22 -7.44 15.56
C ASP A 138 14.88 -7.51 14.16
N VAL A 139 14.68 -8.59 13.40
CA VAL A 139 15.12 -8.71 12.00
C VAL A 139 14.07 -8.14 11.05
N VAL A 140 14.49 -7.40 10.02
CA VAL A 140 13.60 -6.90 8.95
C VAL A 140 13.92 -7.58 7.61
N GLY A 141 12.89 -8.06 6.93
CA GLY A 141 12.95 -8.52 5.55
C GLY A 141 12.30 -7.52 4.60
N LEU A 142 12.98 -7.19 3.50
CA LEU A 142 12.46 -6.41 2.38
C LEU A 142 12.65 -7.23 1.09
N GLY A 143 11.56 -7.84 0.60
CA GLY A 143 11.63 -8.71 -0.58
C GLY A 143 12.64 -9.86 -0.39
N ALA A 144 13.57 -10.02 -1.32
CA ALA A 144 14.62 -11.05 -1.25
C ALA A 144 15.80 -10.65 -0.35
N ALA A 145 15.87 -9.41 0.13
CA ALA A 145 16.91 -8.99 1.07
C ALA A 145 16.44 -9.16 2.51
N THR A 146 17.28 -9.81 3.30
CA THR A 146 17.19 -9.79 4.76
C THR A 146 18.15 -8.74 5.27
N ILE A 147 17.62 -7.69 5.88
CA ILE A 147 18.41 -6.64 6.52
C ILE A 147 18.42 -6.93 8.01
N VAL A 148 19.59 -7.26 8.54
CA VAL A 148 19.79 -7.38 9.98
C VAL A 148 20.09 -5.97 10.51
N ASP A 149 19.06 -5.21 10.89
CA ASP A 149 19.26 -3.90 11.52
C ASP A 149 18.12 -3.55 12.50
N GLN A 150 18.31 -2.52 13.33
CA GLN A 150 17.33 -2.02 14.32
C GLN A 150 15.96 -1.78 13.66
N VAL A 151 15.00 -2.66 13.90
CA VAL A 151 13.59 -2.31 13.72
C VAL A 151 13.28 -1.22 14.74
N GLN A 152 12.59 -0.20 14.30
CA GLN A 152 11.91 0.71 15.21
C GLN A 152 10.45 0.24 15.24
N LEU A 153 9.92 0.07 16.45
CA LEU A 153 8.68 -0.67 16.65
C LEU A 153 7.72 0.21 17.43
N SER A 154 7.45 1.41 16.93
CA SER A 154 6.55 2.31 17.65
C SER A 154 5.16 1.69 17.72
N THR A 155 4.68 1.47 18.94
CA THR A 155 3.25 1.36 19.16
C THR A 155 2.62 2.67 18.68
N LEU A 156 1.38 2.62 18.19
CA LEU A 156 0.63 3.80 17.77
C LEU A 156 -0.56 3.92 18.72
N SER A 157 -0.63 4.94 19.56
CA SER A 157 -1.94 5.53 19.83
C SER A 157 -2.07 6.75 18.93
N LEU A 158 -2.76 6.61 17.80
CA LEU A 158 -3.25 7.78 17.09
C LEU A 158 -4.26 8.45 18.03
N SER A 159 -3.90 9.61 18.60
CA SER A 159 -4.91 10.49 19.20
C SER A 159 -5.69 11.10 18.04
N SER A 160 -6.98 10.78 18.00
CA SER A 160 -8.00 11.38 17.15
C SER A 160 -8.00 12.90 17.19
#